data_AF-A0A1L8TNY9-F1
#
_entry.id   AF-A0A1L8TNY9-F1
#
_cell.length_a   1.000
_cell.length_b   1.000
_cell.length_c   1.000
_cell.angle_alpha   90.00
_cell.angle_beta   90.00
_cell.angle_gamma   90.00
#
_symmetry.space_group_name_H-M   'P 1'
#
loop_
_entity.id
_entity.type
_entity.pdbx_description
1 polymer ?
#
loop_
_entity_poly.entity_id
_entity_poly.type
_entity_poly.pdbx_seq_one_letter_code
_entity_poly.pdbx_strand_id
1 'polypeptide(L)' 'MIHAERFKTRSEATKAEAAFKKLSRKKKEHYLQENKQKNVL' A
#
# COMPACT_ATOMS: atom_id res chain seq x y z
N MET A 1 4.27 -10.16 7.99
CA MET A 1 3.49 -9.35 7.01
C MET A 1 2.79 -8.25 7.80
N ILE A 2 3.04 -6.95 7.54
CA ILE A 2 2.55 -5.84 8.38
C ILE A 2 1.32 -5.10 7.80
N HIS A 3 1.01 -5.36 6.54
CA HIS A 3 -0.09 -4.72 5.80
C HIS A 3 -0.40 -5.56 4.56
N ALA A 4 -1.67 -5.89 4.36
CA ALA A 4 -2.18 -6.58 3.19
C ALA A 4 -3.34 -5.78 2.60
N GLU A 5 -3.27 -5.43 1.31
CA GLU A 5 -4.35 -4.76 0.59
C GLU A 5 -4.80 -5.62 -0.59
N ARG A 6 -6.12 -5.64 -0.84
CA ARG A 6 -6.70 -6.35 -1.98
C ARG A 6 -7.16 -5.34 -3.03
N PHE A 7 -6.74 -5.56 -4.26
CA PHE A 7 -7.15 -4.76 -5.42
C PHE A 7 -8.07 -5.58 -6.32
N LYS A 8 -8.97 -4.91 -7.04
CA LYS A 8 -9.93 -5.55 -7.94
C LYS A 8 -9.25 -6.04 -9.22
N THR A 9 -8.24 -5.31 -9.69
CA THR A 9 -7.50 -5.64 -10.91
C THR A 9 -5.99 -5.69 -10.70
N ARG A 10 -5.30 -6.43 -11.57
CA ARG A 10 -3.82 -6.47 -11.58
C ARG A 10 -3.20 -5.10 -11.84
N SER A 11 -3.79 -4.31 -12.74
CA SER A 11 -3.26 -2.98 -13.09
C SER A 11 -3.26 -2.04 -11.88
N GLU A 12 -4.32 -2.05 -11.08
CA GLU A 12 -4.41 -1.27 -9.83
C GLU A 12 -3.36 -1.72 -8.81
N ALA A 13 -3.21 -3.03 -8.60
CA ALA A 13 -2.20 -3.58 -7.70
C ALA A 13 -0.78 -3.15 -8.11
N THR A 14 -0.44 -3.28 -9.39
CA THR A 14 0.89 -2.91 -9.90
C THR A 14 1.12 -1.40 -9.81
N LYS A 15 0.11 -0.56 -10.08
CA LYS A 15 0.21 0.90 -9.92
C LYS A 15 0.42 1.29 -8.46
N ALA A 16 -0.34 0.70 -7.53
CA ALA A 16 -0.20 0.95 -6.10
C ALA A 16 1.18 0.51 -5.58
N GLU A 17 1.66 -0.66 -6.00
CA GLU A 17 2.98 -1.17 -5.66
C GLU A 17 4.09 -0.24 -6.18
N ALA A 18 4.02 0.17 -7.45
CA ALA A 18 4.99 1.07 -8.05
C ALA A 18 4.99 2.45 -7.36
N ALA A 19 3.81 2.98 -7.03
CA ALA A 19 3.69 4.23 -6.28
C ALA A 19 4.31 4.10 -4.89
N PHE A 20 3.98 3.05 -4.14
CA PHE A 20 4.54 2.79 -2.81
C PHE A 20 6.06 2.63 -2.85
N LYS A 21 6.61 1.91 -3.85
CA LYS A 21 8.07 1.73 -4.01
C LYS A 21 8.81 3.05 -4.15
N LYS A 22 8.22 4.02 -4.87
CA LYS A 22 8.78 5.37 -5.09
C LYS A 22 8.72 6.28 -3.86
N LEU A 23 7.93 5.95 -2.84
CA LEU A 23 7.84 6.77 -1.62
C LEU A 23 9.12 6.68 -0.78
N SER A 24 9.49 7.81 -0.17
CA SER A 24 10.52 7.85 0.87
C SER A 24 10.04 7.14 2.14
N ARG A 25 10.97 6.79 3.04
CA ARG A 25 10.66 6.03 4.26
C ARG A 25 9.53 6.68 5.09
N LYS A 26 9.61 7.99 5.35
CA LYS A 26 8.59 8.73 6.10
C LYS A 26 7.20 8.66 5.42
N LYS A 27 7.16 8.76 4.10
CA LYS A 27 5.91 8.66 3.33
C LYS A 27 5.34 7.24 3.35
N LYS A 28 6.20 6.21 3.37
CA LYS A 28 5.76 4.82 3.54
C LYS A 28 5.13 4.60 4.92
N GLU A 29 5.69 5.17 5.96
CA GLU A 29 5.12 5.08 7.31
C GLU A 29 3.76 5.76 7.39
N HIS A 30 3.62 6.96 6.81
CA HIS A 30 2.33 7.65 6.71
C HIS A 30 1.31 6.83 5.91
N TYR A 31 1.70 6.33 4.73
CA TYR A 31 0.85 5.45 3.92
C TYR A 31 0.36 4.24 4.73
N LEU A 32 1.25 3.57 5.46
CA LEU A 32 0.90 2.42 6.28
C LEU A 32 -0.03 2.80 7.43
N GLN A 33 0.09 4.00 8.00
CA GLN A 33 -0.81 4.51 9.04
C GLN A 33 -2.20 4.83 8.51
N GLU A 34 -2.29 5.54 7.37
CA GLU A 34 -3.56 5.91 6.73
C GLU A 34 -4.32 4.69 6.23
N ASN A 35 -3.61 3.71 5.68
CA ASN A 35 -4.21 2.51 5.11
C ASN A 35 -4.34 1.36 6.12
N LYS A 36 -4.17 1.61 7.42
CA LYS A 36 -4.41 0.59 8.47
C LYS A 36 -5.80 -0.03 8.37
N GLN A 37 -6.81 0.74 7.99
CA GLN A 37 -8.20 0.28 7.85
C GLN A 37 -8.42 -0.64 6.64
N LYS A 38 -7.54 -0.55 5.63
CA LYS A 38 -7.60 -1.40 4.42
C LYS A 38 -6.83 -2.71 4.58
N ASN A 39 -6.22 -2.91 5.74
CA ASN A 39 -5.48 -4.10 6.04
C ASN A 39 -6.45 -5.30 6.14
N VAL A 40 -6.31 -6.26 5.22
CA VAL A 40 -7.22 -7.42 5.10
C VAL A 40 -6.68 -8.64 5.86
N LEU A 41 -5.99 -8.41 6.98
CA LEU A 41 -5.41 -9.47 7.82
C LEU A 41 -6.47 -10.24 8.60
#